data_AF-A0AAE0VNN0-F1
#
_entry.id   AF-A0AAE0VNN0-F1
#
_cell.length_a   1.000
_cell.length_b   1.000
_cell.length_c   1.000
_cell.angle_alpha   90.00
_cell.angle_beta   90.00
_cell.angle_gamma   90.00
#
_symmetry.space_group_name_H-M   'P 1'
#
loop_
_entity.id
_entity.type
_entity.pdbx_description
1 polymer ?
#
loop_
_entity_poly.entity_id
_entity_poly.type
_entity_poly.pdbx_seq_one_letter_code
_entity_poly.pdbx_strand_id
1 'polypeptide(L)'
;MSTRTIETKGGTLRGALVEFSDSNLKPIETFRGIEYGITHGDRMRFMPPLSYQEKRKYTYLAFSMRPVCHQKIINENDLSRFLPKNSVQQLKRIAPFTISQHEDCLTLNLYVPVPGSLYMQTL
;
A
#
# COMPACT_ATOMS: atom_id res chain seq x y z
N MET A 1 6.62 -13.69 -9.90
CA MET A 1 6.32 -13.68 -8.45
C MET A 1 7.64 -13.61 -7.68
N SER A 2 7.79 -12.74 -6.68
CA SER A 2 9.04 -12.71 -5.89
C SER A 2 9.17 -14.00 -5.06
N THR A 3 10.39 -14.50 -4.95
CA THR A 3 10.75 -15.65 -4.09
C THR A 3 11.00 -15.24 -2.65
N ARG A 4 11.21 -13.95 -2.38
CA ARG A 4 11.59 -13.45 -1.05
C ARG A 4 10.37 -13.30 -0.14
N THR A 5 10.49 -13.85 1.05
CA THR A 5 9.60 -13.61 2.19
C THR A 5 10.31 -12.75 3.21
N ILE A 6 9.55 -11.93 3.94
CA ILE A 6 10.05 -11.13 5.06
C ILE A 6 9.31 -11.55 6.34
N GLU A 7 10.05 -11.66 7.43
CA GLU A 7 9.45 -11.87 8.75
C GLU A 7 9.16 -10.54 9.43
N THR A 8 7.95 -10.41 9.95
CA THR A 8 7.54 -9.26 10.75
C THR A 8 6.94 -9.73 12.07
N LYS A 9 6.73 -8.81 13.02
CA LYS A 9 6.04 -9.14 14.28
C LYS A 9 4.65 -9.74 14.05
N GLY A 10 3.95 -9.34 12.99
CA GLY A 10 2.63 -9.84 12.61
C GLY A 10 2.63 -11.13 11.78
N GLY A 11 3.81 -11.74 11.55
CA GLY A 11 3.98 -12.96 10.75
C GLY A 11 4.76 -12.73 9.46
N THR A 12 4.83 -13.80 8.65
CA THR A 12 5.59 -13.82 7.39
C THR A 12 4.79 -13.17 6.26
N LEU A 13 5.43 -12.27 5.52
CA LEU A 13 4.84 -11.60 4.36
C LEU A 13 5.60 -11.99 3.09
N ARG A 14 4.87 -12.06 1.96
CA ARG A 14 5.45 -12.25 0.63
C ARG A 14 5.06 -11.09 -0.27
N GLY A 15 6.05 -10.49 -0.92
CA GLY A 15 5.89 -9.35 -1.81
C GLY A 15 6.04 -9.71 -3.30
N ALA A 16 5.87 -8.72 -4.17
CA ALA A 16 6.03 -8.86 -5.61
C ALA A 16 7.29 -8.12 -6.07
N LEU A 17 8.08 -8.77 -6.93
CA LEU A 17 9.18 -8.12 -7.63
C LEU A 17 8.58 -7.32 -8.78
N VAL A 18 8.93 -6.05 -8.86
CA VAL A 18 8.51 -5.14 -9.94
C VAL A 18 9.76 -4.72 -10.70
N GLU A 19 9.76 -5.05 -11.98
CA GLU A 19 10.77 -4.62 -12.95
C GLU A 19 10.24 -3.40 -13.70
N PHE A 20 11.15 -2.50 -14.05
CA PHE A 20 10.82 -1.29 -14.80
C PHE A 20 11.20 -1.49 -16.26
N SER A 21 10.48 -0.81 -17.17
CA SER A 21 10.81 -0.80 -18.59
C SER A 21 12.12 -0.05 -18.88
N ASP A 22 12.50 0.89 -18.02
CA ASP A 22 13.79 1.58 -18.09
C ASP A 22 14.89 0.71 -17.48
N SER A 23 15.85 0.32 -18.30
CA SER A 23 16.98 -0.52 -17.90
C SER A 23 17.91 0.13 -16.87
N ASN A 24 17.85 1.45 -16.69
CA ASN A 24 18.62 2.16 -15.67
C ASN A 24 18.03 2.00 -14.27
N LEU A 25 16.76 1.61 -14.18
CA LEU A 25 16.06 1.41 -12.91
C LEU A 25 16.23 -0.03 -12.44
N LYS A 26 16.83 -0.18 -11.26
CA LYS A 26 16.93 -1.48 -10.60
C LYS A 26 15.54 -1.98 -10.20
N PRO A 27 15.29 -3.31 -10.25
CA PRO A 27 14.03 -3.86 -9.78
C PRO A 27 13.82 -3.55 -8.30
N ILE A 28 12.55 -3.44 -7.91
CA ILE A 28 12.16 -3.23 -6.52
C ILE A 28 11.27 -4.37 -6.03
N GLU A 29 11.35 -4.66 -4.75
CA GLU A 29 10.39 -5.51 -4.05
C GLU A 29 9.28 -4.65 -3.47
N THR A 30 8.06 -5.09 -3.70
CA THR A 30 6.85 -4.37 -3.28
C THR A 30 6.04 -5.24 -2.34
N PHE A 31 5.63 -4.66 -1.22
CA PHE A 31 4.75 -5.28 -0.25
C PHE A 31 3.58 -4.33 -0.05
N ARG A 32 2.43 -4.65 -0.64
CA ARG A 32 1.26 -3.79 -0.67
C ARG A 32 0.18 -4.32 0.26
N GLY A 33 -0.50 -3.42 0.96
CA GLY A 33 -1.63 -3.76 1.80
C GLY A 33 -1.28 -4.33 3.18
N ILE A 34 -0.12 -3.97 3.73
CA ILE A 34 0.31 -4.46 5.04
C ILE A 34 -0.47 -3.72 6.12
N GLU A 35 -1.25 -4.45 6.93
CA GLU A 35 -1.98 -3.88 8.06
C GLU A 35 -1.02 -3.55 9.20
N TYR A 36 -1.04 -2.29 9.66
CA TYR A 36 -0.22 -1.83 10.78
C TYR A 36 -1.04 -1.48 12.03
N GLY A 37 -2.35 -1.37 11.88
CA GLY A 37 -3.29 -1.13 12.97
C GLY A 37 -4.71 -1.53 12.58
N ILE A 38 -5.63 -1.44 13.52
CA ILE A 38 -7.05 -1.73 13.31
C ILE A 38 -7.92 -0.76 14.12
N THR A 39 -9.06 -0.36 13.56
CA THR A 39 -10.02 0.51 14.24
C THR A 39 -11.20 -0.23 14.84
N HIS A 40 -11.45 -1.50 14.49
CA HIS A 40 -12.53 -2.35 15.05
C HIS A 40 -13.95 -1.74 14.92
N GLY A 41 -14.18 -0.92 13.89
CA GLY A 41 -15.49 -0.37 13.55
C GLY A 41 -16.06 0.66 14.53
N ASP A 42 -17.38 0.87 14.42
CA ASP A 42 -18.11 2.07 14.89
C ASP A 42 -17.95 2.38 16.40
N ARG A 43 -17.81 1.37 17.26
CA ARG A 43 -17.71 1.55 18.73
C ARG A 43 -16.35 2.08 19.18
N MET A 44 -15.34 2.01 18.31
CA MET A 44 -13.97 2.42 18.57
C MET A 44 -13.57 3.64 17.71
N ARG A 45 -14.55 4.26 17.03
CA ARG A 45 -14.32 5.53 16.35
C ARG A 45 -13.87 6.59 17.36
N PHE A 46 -12.93 7.42 16.92
CA PHE A 46 -12.32 8.49 17.74
C PHE A 46 -11.46 8.01 18.90
N MET A 47 -11.21 6.70 19.02
CA MET A 47 -10.22 6.16 19.93
C MET A 47 -8.87 5.97 19.21
N PRO A 48 -7.75 5.95 19.95
CA PRO A 48 -6.46 5.58 19.37
C PRO A 48 -6.53 4.18 18.72
N PRO A 49 -5.87 3.99 17.57
CA PRO A 49 -5.89 2.69 16.90
C PRO A 49 -5.16 1.65 17.75
N LEU A 50 -5.66 0.41 17.70
CA LEU A 50 -4.96 -0.71 18.32
C LEU A 50 -3.85 -1.19 17.39
N SER A 51 -2.72 -1.57 17.98
CA SER A 51 -1.62 -2.20 17.25
C SER A 51 -2.10 -3.53 16.68
N TYR A 52 -1.79 -3.79 15.41
CA TYR A 52 -2.07 -5.09 14.81
C TYR A 52 -1.11 -6.13 15.41
N GLN A 53 -1.55 -6.85 16.44
CA GLN A 53 -0.73 -7.83 17.16
C GLN A 53 -1.07 -9.28 16.83
N GLU A 54 -2.03 -9.53 15.94
CA GLU A 54 -2.36 -10.90 15.57
C GLU A 54 -1.27 -11.51 14.70
N LYS A 55 -0.52 -12.47 15.28
CA LYS A 55 0.50 -13.21 14.55
C LYS A 55 -0.19 -14.18 13.60
N ARG A 56 -0.13 -13.89 12.31
CA ARG A 56 -0.71 -14.74 11.26
C ARG A 56 0.00 -16.09 11.26
N LYS A 57 -0.78 -17.18 11.19
CA LYS A 57 -0.25 -18.56 11.10
C LYS A 57 0.34 -18.87 9.73
N TYR A 58 -0.16 -18.21 8.68
CA TYR A 58 0.21 -18.44 7.29
C TYR A 58 0.92 -17.23 6.70
N THR A 59 1.69 -17.45 5.62
CA THR A 59 2.33 -16.37 4.88
C THR A 59 1.28 -15.50 4.20
N TYR A 60 1.26 -14.21 4.51
CA TYR A 60 0.35 -13.24 3.89
C TYR A 60 0.90 -12.76 2.54
N LEU A 61 0.05 -12.77 1.51
CA LEU A 61 0.39 -12.31 0.17
C LEU A 61 0.12 -10.80 0.03
N ALA A 62 1.16 -9.99 0.16
CA ALA A 62 1.10 -8.54 0.13
C ALA A 62 1.27 -7.99 -1.30
N PHE A 63 0.35 -8.35 -2.22
CA PHE A 63 0.45 -7.96 -3.63
C PHE A 63 -0.53 -6.89 -4.06
N SER A 64 -1.67 -6.73 -3.39
CA SER A 64 -2.72 -5.79 -3.77
C SER A 64 -2.75 -4.59 -2.83
N MET A 65 -3.14 -3.43 -3.37
CA MET A 65 -3.48 -2.30 -2.51
C MET A 65 -4.78 -2.60 -1.77
N ARG A 66 -4.80 -2.26 -0.48
CA ARG A 66 -6.01 -2.35 0.34
C ARG A 66 -6.91 -1.14 0.10
N PRO A 67 -8.20 -1.23 0.47
CA PRO A 67 -9.11 -0.09 0.33
C PRO A 67 -8.60 1.14 1.06
N VAL A 68 -8.92 2.31 0.52
CA VAL A 68 -8.55 3.58 1.15
C VAL A 68 -9.50 3.93 2.29
N CYS A 69 -9.11 4.89 3.12
CA CYS A 69 -10.00 5.42 4.15
C CYS A 69 -11.19 6.16 3.54
N HIS A 70 -12.29 6.19 4.29
CA HIS A 70 -13.48 6.95 3.94
C HIS A 70 -13.14 8.42 3.65
N GLN A 71 -13.47 8.85 2.44
CA GLN A 71 -13.27 10.19 1.93
C GLN A 71 -14.41 10.55 0.97
N LYS A 72 -14.62 11.84 0.73
CA LYS A 72 -15.64 12.27 -0.24
C LYS A 72 -15.27 11.76 -1.63
N ILE A 73 -16.23 11.14 -2.31
CA ILE A 73 -16.04 10.66 -3.68
C ILE A 73 -15.77 11.85 -4.59
N ILE A 74 -14.71 11.74 -5.40
CA ILE A 74 -14.27 12.76 -6.34
C ILE A 74 -15.29 12.86 -7.48
N ASN A 75 -16.06 13.95 -7.52
CA ASN A 75 -17.02 14.24 -8.59
C ASN A 75 -16.53 15.45 -9.42
N GLU A 76 -16.32 15.25 -10.72
CA GLU A 76 -15.76 16.27 -11.62
C GLU A 76 -16.59 17.56 -11.66
N ASN A 77 -17.92 17.41 -11.64
CA ASN A 77 -18.85 18.54 -11.72
C ASN A 77 -18.76 19.44 -10.48
N ASP A 78 -18.50 18.85 -9.31
CA ASP A 78 -18.33 19.59 -8.07
C ASP A 78 -16.96 20.29 -8.05
N LEU A 79 -15.91 19.59 -8.51
CA LEU A 79 -14.53 20.08 -8.43
C LEU A 79 -14.23 21.22 -9.41
N SER A 80 -14.81 21.18 -10.62
CA SER A 80 -14.60 22.22 -11.64
C SER A 80 -15.11 23.60 -11.22
N ARG A 81 -16.01 23.67 -10.24
CA ARG A 81 -16.53 24.94 -9.69
C ARG A 81 -15.55 25.62 -8.72
N PHE A 82 -14.67 24.85 -8.09
CA PHE A 82 -13.81 25.33 -7.01
C PHE A 82 -12.31 25.21 -7.31
N LEU A 83 -11.91 24.40 -8.30
CA LEU A 83 -10.52 24.10 -8.58
C LEU A 83 -10.09 24.49 -10.01
N PRO A 84 -8.82 24.90 -10.19
CA PRO A 84 -8.24 25.10 -11.52
C PRO A 84 -8.27 23.81 -12.35
N LYS A 85 -8.32 23.96 -13.69
CA LYS A 85 -8.39 22.84 -14.64
C LYS A 85 -7.33 21.76 -14.41
N ASN A 86 -6.09 22.15 -14.13
CA ASN A 86 -4.98 21.21 -13.91
C ASN A 86 -5.19 20.36 -12.65
N SER A 87 -5.69 20.96 -11.57
CA SER A 87 -6.00 20.26 -10.32
C SER A 87 -7.15 19.26 -10.52
N VAL A 88 -8.18 19.63 -11.27
CA VAL A 88 -9.28 18.72 -11.63
C VAL A 88 -8.76 17.53 -12.43
N GLN A 89 -7.89 17.77 -13.41
CA GLN A 89 -7.29 16.69 -14.20
C GLN A 89 -6.42 15.75 -13.35
N GLN A 90 -5.68 16.29 -12.37
CA GLN A 90 -4.91 15.46 -11.44
C GLN A 90 -5.83 14.57 -10.60
N LEU A 91 -6.88 15.13 -10.00
CA LEU A 91 -7.84 14.38 -9.18
C LEU A 91 -8.58 13.31 -10.00
N LYS A 92 -8.88 13.61 -11.28
CA LYS A 92 -9.46 12.63 -12.21
C LYS A 92 -8.58 11.39 -12.38
N ARG A 93 -7.25 11.54 -12.42
CA ARG A 93 -6.31 10.40 -12.49
C ARG A 93 -6.28 9.59 -11.19
N ILE A 94 -6.58 10.22 -10.06
CA ILE A 94 -6.56 9.58 -8.73
C ILE A 94 -7.90 8.87 -8.45
N ALA A 95 -9.02 9.39 -8.96
CA ALA A 95 -10.37 8.91 -8.68
C ALA A 95 -10.56 7.38 -8.76
N PRO A 96 -9.99 6.65 -9.75
CA PRO A 96 -10.12 5.18 -9.82
C PRO A 96 -9.54 4.45 -8.60
N PHE A 97 -8.52 5.02 -7.96
CA PHE A 97 -7.85 4.42 -6.80
C PHE A 97 -8.61 4.66 -5.48
N THR A 98 -9.64 5.51 -5.48
CA THR A 98 -10.41 5.88 -4.28
C THR A 98 -11.84 5.31 -4.28
N ILE A 99 -12.16 4.40 -5.21
CA ILE A 99 -13.50 3.80 -5.34
C ILE A 99 -13.80 2.87 -4.16
N SER A 100 -12.85 2.00 -3.79
CA SER A 100 -13.01 1.07 -2.68
C SER A 100 -12.59 1.75 -1.38
N GLN A 101 -13.56 2.00 -0.50
CA GLN A 101 -13.35 2.68 0.78
C GLN A 101 -13.86 1.84 1.95
N HIS A 102 -13.10 1.82 3.04
CA HIS A 102 -13.47 1.14 4.29
C HIS A 102 -13.03 1.97 5.50
N GLU A 103 -13.66 1.75 6.66
CA GLU A 103 -13.26 2.38 7.93
C GLU A 103 -11.95 1.76 8.44
N ASP A 104 -11.83 0.43 8.38
CA ASP A 104 -10.58 -0.31 8.64
C ASP A 104 -9.63 -0.22 7.43
N CYS A 105 -9.00 0.94 7.26
CA CYS A 105 -8.09 1.26 6.15
C CYS A 105 -6.60 1.37 6.55
N LEU A 106 -6.26 1.07 7.82
CA LEU A 106 -4.93 1.28 8.41
C LEU A 106 -3.87 0.32 7.84
N THR A 107 -3.46 0.61 6.62
CA THR A 107 -2.56 -0.20 5.81
C THR A 107 -1.45 0.64 5.22
N LEU A 108 -0.29 0.02 5.00
CA LEU A 108 0.86 0.64 4.38
C LEU A 108 1.38 -0.19 3.21
N ASN A 109 2.14 0.47 2.35
CA ASN A 109 2.80 -0.14 1.21
C ASN A 109 4.31 0.12 1.34
N LEU A 110 5.13 -0.93 1.23
CA LEU A 110 6.59 -0.85 1.25
C LEU A 110 7.15 -1.09 -0.15
N TYR A 111 8.09 -0.24 -0.55
CA TYR A 111 8.82 -0.32 -1.80
C TYR A 111 10.31 -0.34 -1.47
N VAL A 112 10.92 -1.51 -1.61
CA VAL A 112 12.30 -1.76 -1.19
C VAL A 112 13.15 -1.97 -2.43
N PRO A 113 14.13 -1.10 -2.72
CA PRO A 113 15.08 -1.36 -3.78
C PRO A 113 15.83 -2.65 -3.53
N VAL A 114 15.91 -3.53 -4.53
CA VAL A 114 16.75 -4.72 -4.41
C VAL A 114 18.21 -4.25 -4.36
N PRO A 115 18.98 -4.61 -3.32
CA PRO A 115 20.40 -4.33 -3.31
C PRO A 115 20.99 -4.90 -4.59
N GLY A 116 21.70 -4.06 -5.36
CA GLY A 116 22.51 -4.60 -6.45
C GLY A 116 23.45 -5.62 -5.82
N SER A 117 23.53 -6.81 -6.40
CA SER A 117 24.54 -7.79 -6.01
C SER A 117 25.91 -7.12 -6.15
N LEU A 118 26.43 -6.53 -5.08
CA LEU A 118 27.83 -6.70 -4.79
C LEU A 118 27.92 -8.17 -4.43
N TYR A 119 28.13 -9.00 -5.46
CA TYR A 119 28.77 -10.27 -5.26
C TYR A 119 30.05 -9.93 -4.51
N MET A 120 30.03 -10.07 -3.18
CA MET A 120 31.27 -10.29 -2.47
C MET A 120 31.73 -11.64 -3.00
N GLN A 121 32.58 -11.58 -4.02
CA GLN A 121 33.47 -12.66 -4.34
C GLN A 121 34.27 -12.88 -3.06
N THR A 122 33.81 -13.83 -2.24
CA THR A 122 34.64 -14.42 -1.21
C THR A 122 35.75 -15.15 -1.96
N LEU A 123 36.94 -14.54 -1.94
CA LEU A 123 38.21 -15.20 -2.20
C LEU A 123 38.39 -16.38 -1.24
#